data_AF-A0A3M1YVE6-F1
#
_entry.id   AF-A0A3M1YVE6-F1
#
_cell.length_a   1.000
_cell.length_b   1.000
_cell.length_c   1.000
_cell.angle_alpha   90.00
_cell.angle_beta   90.00
_cell.angle_gamma   90.00
#
_symmetry.space_group_name_H-M   'P 1'
#
loop_
_entity.id
_entity.type
_entity.pdbx_description
1 polymer ?
#
loop_
_entity_poly.entity_id
_entity_poly.type
_entity_poly.pdbx_seq_one_letter_code
_entity_poly.pdbx_strand_id
1 'polypeptide(L)'
;MTENIPKNIEKLRLKEFKLNTLLEITNAINNNVKAPKLFDIFKYILTNQLGIGRILLFLNNSEHWECVLKYGYKGKIKEFDVIQNLSHIKSITVIESSSNEALG
;
A
#
# COMPACT_ATOMS: atom_id res chain seq x y z
N MET A 1 -12.29 -26.78 -17.22
CA MET A 1 -13.41 -25.94 -17.66
C MET A 1 -13.20 -24.55 -17.10
N THR A 2 -12.76 -23.60 -17.91
CA THR A 2 -12.69 -22.18 -17.52
C THR A 2 -14.08 -21.58 -17.73
N GLU A 3 -14.83 -21.41 -16.64
CA GLU A 3 -16.10 -20.67 -16.69
C GLU A 3 -15.82 -19.23 -17.15
N ASN A 4 -16.43 -18.86 -18.27
CA ASN A 4 -16.34 -17.52 -18.83
C ASN A 4 -17.23 -16.60 -17.99
N ILE A 5 -16.65 -15.98 -16.96
CA ILE A 5 -17.39 -15.11 -16.03
C ILE A 5 -17.91 -13.91 -16.83
N PRO A 6 -19.23 -13.65 -16.83
CA PRO A 6 -19.79 -12.50 -17.54
C PRO A 6 -19.15 -11.20 -17.08
N LYS A 7 -18.71 -10.35 -18.01
CA LYS A 7 -18.06 -9.05 -17.71
C LYS A 7 -18.81 -8.17 -16.70
N ASN A 8 -20.15 -8.29 -16.64
CA ASN A 8 -20.98 -7.59 -15.65
C ASN A 8 -20.75 -8.10 -14.22
N ILE A 9 -20.51 -9.40 -14.04
CA ILE A 9 -20.21 -10.00 -12.74
C ILE A 9 -18.82 -9.57 -12.26
N GLU A 10 -17.82 -9.51 -13.14
CA GLU A 10 -16.51 -8.95 -12.78
C GLU A 10 -16.60 -7.48 -12.34
N LYS A 11 -17.38 -6.67 -13.07
CA LYS A 11 -17.59 -5.26 -12.73
C LYS A 11 -18.33 -5.08 -11.41
N LEU A 12 -19.28 -5.97 -11.11
CA LEU A 12 -19.99 -6.02 -9.83
C LEU A 12 -19.04 -6.40 -8.69
N ARG A 13 -18.25 -7.46 -8.86
CA ARG A 13 -17.24 -7.88 -7.88
C ARG A 13 -16.22 -6.78 -7.58
N LEU A 14 -15.76 -6.06 -8.61
CA LEU A 14 -14.85 -4.93 -8.43
C LEU A 14 -15.50 -3.77 -7.66
N LYS A 15 -16.79 -3.50 -7.90
CA LYS A 15 -17.54 -2.47 -7.16
C LYS A 15 -17.75 -2.88 -5.71
N GLU A 16 -18.13 -4.12 -5.46
CA GLU A 16 -18.31 -4.68 -4.13
C GLU A 16 -17.00 -4.67 -3.34
N PHE A 17 -15.88 -5.04 -3.98
CA PHE A 17 -14.53 -4.93 -3.43
C PHE A 17 -14.19 -3.50 -3.00
N LYS A 18 -14.42 -2.52 -3.88
CA LYS A 18 -14.17 -1.10 -3.58
C LYS A 18 -15.03 -0.61 -2.42
N LEU A 19 -16.31 -1.00 -2.37
CA LEU A 19 -17.24 -0.64 -1.30
C LEU A 19 -16.82 -1.24 0.05
N ASN A 20 -16.47 -2.53 0.07
CA ASN A 20 -16.04 -3.22 1.28
C ASN A 20 -14.73 -2.65 1.81
N THR A 21 -13.77 -2.36 0.92
CA THR A 21 -12.51 -1.69 1.30
C THR A 21 -12.75 -0.31 1.91
N LEU A 22 -13.62 0.50 1.27
CA LEU A 22 -13.94 1.83 1.77
C LEU A 22 -14.67 1.76 3.12
N LEU A 23 -15.56 0.80 3.31
CA LEU A 23 -16.28 0.56 4.55
C LEU A 23 -15.34 0.12 5.68
N GLU A 24 -14.41 -0.81 5.41
CA GLU A 24 -13.39 -1.23 6.36
C GLU A 24 -12.50 -0.07 6.81
N ILE A 25 -12.05 0.76 5.88
CA ILE A 25 -11.27 1.97 6.18
C ILE A 25 -12.08 2.96 7.03
N THR A 26 -13.32 3.25 6.63
CA THR A 26 -14.20 4.21 7.33
C THR A 26 -14.50 3.74 8.75
N ASN A 27 -14.77 2.44 8.93
CA ASN A 27 -14.99 1.85 10.24
C ASN A 27 -13.73 1.86 11.09
N ALA A 28 -12.55 1.63 10.50
CA ALA A 28 -11.30 1.68 11.24
C ALA A 28 -10.97 3.12 11.69
N ILE A 29 -11.23 4.14 10.87
CA ILE A 29 -11.10 5.56 11.25
C ILE A 29 -12.09 5.91 12.38
N ASN A 30 -13.38 5.56 12.22
CA ASN A 30 -14.43 5.92 13.17
C ASN A 30 -14.30 5.22 14.53
N ASN A 31 -13.66 4.05 14.61
CA ASN A 31 -13.47 3.31 15.86
C ASN A 31 -12.24 3.74 16.67
N ASN A 32 -11.68 4.94 16.40
CA ASN A 32 -10.49 5.47 17.07
C ASN A 32 -9.34 4.44 17.09
N VAL A 33 -9.25 3.64 16.02
CA VAL A 33 -8.30 2.55 15.91
C VAL A 33 -6.91 3.15 15.86
N LYS A 34 -6.04 2.71 16.79
CA LYS A 34 -4.65 3.17 16.82
C LYS A 34 -3.99 2.93 15.46
N ALA A 35 -3.20 3.89 14.99
CA ALA A 35 -2.53 3.87 13.69
C ALA A 35 -1.90 2.52 13.28
N PRO A 36 -1.29 1.72 14.18
CA PRO A 36 -0.76 0.40 13.83
C PRO A 36 -1.77 -0.54 13.17
N LYS A 37 -3.01 -0.57 13.66
CA LYS A 37 -4.04 -1.48 13.13
C LYS A 37 -4.59 -1.03 11.77
N LEU A 38 -4.50 0.27 11.45
CA LEU A 38 -4.76 0.76 10.08
C LEU A 38 -3.68 0.25 9.10
N PHE A 39 -2.41 0.24 9.52
CA PHE A 39 -1.32 -0.31 8.70
C PHE A 39 -1.47 -1.81 8.48
N ASP A 40 -1.99 -2.56 9.45
CA ASP A 40 -2.27 -3.99 9.30
C ASP A 40 -3.39 -4.26 8.29
N ILE A 41 -4.49 -3.49 8.34
CA ILE A 41 -5.58 -3.58 7.36
C ILE A 41 -5.04 -3.24 5.97
N PHE A 42 -4.27 -2.15 5.85
CA PHE A 42 -3.66 -1.74 4.59
C PHE A 42 -2.72 -2.81 4.03
N LYS A 43 -1.86 -3.38 4.88
CA LYS A 43 -0.98 -4.51 4.52
C LYS A 43 -1.80 -5.67 3.97
N TYR A 44 -2.84 -6.09 4.69
CA TYR A 44 -3.68 -7.22 4.28
C TYR A 44 -4.32 -7.00 2.91
N ILE A 45 -4.86 -5.81 2.65
CA ILE A 45 -5.42 -5.45 1.34
C ILE A 45 -4.34 -5.59 0.26
N LEU A 46 -3.17 -4.98 0.47
CA LEU A 46 -2.08 -5.00 -0.51
C LEU A 46 -1.55 -6.43 -0.77
N THR A 47 -1.38 -7.25 0.26
CA THR A 47 -0.75 -8.56 0.14
C THR A 47 -1.72 -9.66 -0.28
N ASN A 48 -2.90 -9.73 0.36
CA ASN A 48 -3.84 -10.84 0.19
C ASN A 48 -4.84 -10.58 -0.94
N GLN A 49 -5.25 -9.33 -1.15
CA GLN A 49 -6.26 -9.01 -2.15
C GLN A 49 -5.63 -8.54 -3.47
N LEU A 50 -4.55 -7.75 -3.41
CA LEU A 50 -3.87 -7.24 -4.60
C LEU A 50 -2.63 -8.05 -5.01
N GLY A 51 -2.19 -9.00 -4.19
CA GLY A 51 -1.06 -9.89 -4.51
C GLY A 51 0.31 -9.18 -4.54
N ILE A 52 0.46 -8.05 -3.86
CA ILE A 52 1.72 -7.29 -3.84
C ILE A 52 2.74 -7.98 -2.92
N GLY A 53 3.89 -8.35 -3.48
CA GLY A 53 4.91 -9.14 -2.80
C GLY A 53 5.88 -8.36 -1.89
N ARG A 54 6.08 -7.05 -2.11
CA ARG A 54 7.03 -6.21 -1.36
C ARG A 54 6.40 -4.84 -1.08
N ILE A 55 6.45 -4.38 0.18
CA ILE A 55 5.84 -3.13 0.63
C ILE A 55 6.74 -2.45 1.66
N LEU A 56 6.94 -1.14 1.49
CA LEU A 56 7.49 -0.22 2.50
C LEU A 56 6.54 0.98 2.61
N LEU A 57 6.08 1.28 3.82
CA LEU A 57 5.28 2.48 4.11
C LEU A 57 6.04 3.36 5.08
N PHE A 58 6.16 4.63 4.72
CA PHE A 58 6.76 5.64 5.59
C PHE A 58 5.73 6.68 5.99
N LEU A 59 5.74 7.04 7.27
CA LEU A 59 4.95 8.13 7.83
C LEU A 59 5.88 9.32 8.07
N ASN A 60 5.48 10.50 7.62
CA ASN A 60 6.15 11.74 8.00
C ASN A 60 5.46 12.30 9.26
N ASN A 61 6.20 12.39 10.37
CA ASN A 61 5.71 12.95 11.64
C ASN A 61 6.21 14.39 11.89
N SER A 62 6.55 15.12 10.84
CA SER A 62 7.14 16.48 10.82
C SER A 62 8.62 16.56 11.22
N GLU A 63 9.13 15.67 12.06
CA GLU A 63 10.54 15.66 12.45
C GLU A 63 11.36 14.68 11.60
N HIS A 64 10.79 13.54 11.28
CA HIS A 64 11.45 12.50 10.50
C HIS A 64 10.45 11.62 9.74
N TRP A 65 10.98 10.86 8.78
CA TRP A 65 10.24 9.77 8.15
C TRP A 65 10.48 8.48 8.93
N GLU A 66 9.40 7.87 9.38
CA GLU A 66 9.42 6.60 10.09
C GLU A 66 8.87 5.50 9.19
N CYS A 67 9.56 4.36 9.09
CA CYS A 67 9.02 3.19 8.40
C CYS A 67 8.03 2.46 9.30
N VAL A 68 6.74 2.67 9.06
CA VAL A 68 5.64 2.13 9.89
C VAL A 68 5.14 0.77 9.42
N LEU A 69 5.43 0.37 8.18
CA LEU A 69 5.11 -0.96 7.66
C LEU A 69 6.22 -1.44 6.71
N LYS A 70 6.70 -2.66 6.97
CA LYS A 70 7.67 -3.38 6.14
C LYS A 70 7.18 -4.79 5.87
N TYR A 71 7.07 -5.16 4.61
CA TYR A 71 6.66 -6.50 4.19
C TYR A 71 7.44 -6.95 2.95
N GLY A 72 7.87 -8.21 2.91
CA GLY A 72 8.59 -8.78 1.77
C GLY A 72 10.00 -8.23 1.50
N TYR A 73 10.45 -7.19 2.20
CA TYR A 73 11.79 -6.62 2.09
C TYR A 73 12.72 -7.19 3.18
N LYS A 74 13.86 -7.77 2.79
CA LYS A 74 14.84 -8.34 3.74
C LYS A 74 16.05 -7.44 4.01
N GLY A 75 16.25 -6.37 3.23
CA GLY A 75 17.36 -5.43 3.41
C GLY A 75 17.23 -4.54 4.65
N LYS A 76 18.32 -3.87 5.02
CA LYS A 76 18.30 -2.83 6.07
C LYS A 76 17.74 -1.54 5.45
N ILE A 77 16.71 -0.95 6.07
CA ILE A 77 16.11 0.32 5.59
C ILE A 77 17.08 1.51 5.78
N LYS A 78 18.16 1.34 6.56
CA LYS A 78 19.13 2.40 6.90
C LYS A 78 19.79 3.09 5.70
N GLU A 79 19.69 2.54 4.50
CA GLU A 79 20.28 3.12 3.28
C GLU A 79 19.27 3.92 2.44
N PHE A 80 17.98 3.92 2.78
CA PHE A 80 16.96 4.65 2.03
C PHE A 80 16.62 5.97 2.70
N ASP A 81 17.25 7.06 2.24
CA ASP A 81 16.87 8.41 2.64
C ASP A 81 15.59 8.83 1.88
N VAL A 82 14.45 8.68 2.56
CA VAL A 82 13.12 9.01 2.04
C VAL A 82 13.04 10.47 1.57
N ILE A 83 13.68 11.40 2.28
CA ILE A 83 13.63 12.82 1.95
C ILE A 83 14.41 13.05 0.66
N GLN A 84 15.65 12.58 0.58
CA GLN A 84 16.44 12.78 -0.65
C GLN A 84 15.80 12.09 -1.85
N ASN A 85 15.31 10.86 -1.68
CA ASN A 85 14.86 10.06 -2.80
C ASN A 85 13.42 10.36 -3.25
N LEU A 86 12.55 10.88 -2.38
CA LEU A 86 11.12 11.02 -2.69
C LEU A 86 10.56 12.45 -2.52
N SER A 87 11.31 13.42 -1.98
CA SER A 87 10.82 14.80 -1.78
C SER A 87 10.42 15.52 -3.07
N HIS A 88 10.95 15.10 -4.22
CA HIS A 88 10.61 15.67 -5.52
C HIS A 88 9.25 15.19 -6.05
N ILE A 89 8.69 14.11 -5.50
CA ILE A 89 7.41 13.53 -5.92
C ILE A 89 6.29 14.22 -5.14
N LYS A 90 5.56 15.11 -5.82
CA LYS A 90 4.48 15.92 -5.20
C LYS A 90 3.07 15.46 -5.58
N SER A 91 2.96 14.46 -6.44
CA SER A 91 1.70 13.89 -6.93
C SER A 91 1.85 12.40 -7.19
N ILE A 92 0.72 11.68 -7.33
CA ILE A 92 0.72 10.26 -7.68
C ILE A 92 1.49 10.10 -9.01
N THR A 93 2.64 9.42 -8.93
CA THR A 93 3.56 9.26 -10.06
C THR A 93 3.85 7.77 -10.22
N VAL A 94 3.67 7.24 -11.43
CA VAL A 94 4.11 5.89 -11.78
C VAL A 94 5.57 5.98 -12.18
N ILE A 95 6.44 5.26 -11.48
CA ILE A 95 7.87 5.18 -11.82
C ILE A 95 8.08 3.84 -12.52
N GLU A 96 8.29 3.88 -13.84
CA GLU A 96 8.76 2.72 -14.60
C GLU A 96 10.27 2.63 -14.41
N SER A 97 10.71 1.65 -13.60
CA SER A 97 12.11 1.31 -13.26
C SER A 97 13.11 2.46 -13.44
N SER A 98 13.35 3.24 -12.39
CA SER A 98 14.54 4.10 -12.37
C SER A 98 15.77 3.20 -12.24
N SER A 99 16.85 3.51 -12.97
CA SER A 99 18.15 2.83 -12.90
C SER A 99 18.88 3.01 -11.57
N ASN A 100 18.16 3.27 -10.48
CA ASN A 100 18.71 3.49 -9.16
C ASN A 100 18.82 2.13 -8.44
N GLU A 101 20.05 1.67 -8.25
CA GLU A 101 20.40 0.35 -7.68
C GLU A 101 19.78 0.08 -6.29
N ALA A 102 19.29 1.12 -5.61
CA ALA A 102 18.61 1.01 -4.32
C ALA A 102 17.21 0.36 -4.37
N LEU A 103 16.60 0.22 -5.56
CA LEU A 103 15.22 -0.29 -5.73
C LEU A 103 15.11 -1.63 -6.49
N GLY A 104 16.23 -2.31 -6.76
CA GLY A 104 16.25 -3.68 -7.31
C GLY A 104 15.84 -4.76 -6.31
#